data_AF-A0A8T5VQP9-F1
#
_entry.id   AF-A0A8T5VQP9-F1
#
_cell.length_a   1.000
_cell.length_b   1.000
_cell.length_c   1.000
_cell.angle_alpha   90.00
_cell.angle_beta   90.00
_cell.angle_gamma   90.00
#
_symmetry.space_group_name_H-M   'P 1'
#
loop_
_entity.id
_entity.type
_entity.pdbx_description
1 polymer ?
#
loop_
_entity_poly.entity_id
_entity_poly.type
_entity_poly.pdbx_seq_one_letter_code
_entity_poly.pdbx_strand_id
1 'polypeptide(L)'
;MILDLHGQGLSVSAIARQPGLDQKTVRAYIAEGLEAPVYKKRAARPGIVDHFEAYLRERLAAYPALTTVRLSLSSRKAASSAATASYAIACANCGLPSRQLLKCVLTLQQVSRRKLLRQV
;
A
#
# COMPACT_ATOMS: atom_id res chain seq x y z
N MET A 1 24.79 26.51 -13.48
CA MET A 1 25.34 27.10 -12.23
C MET A 1 26.16 26.10 -11.42
N ILE A 2 25.59 25.00 -10.89
CA ILE A 2 26.35 24.03 -10.07
C ILE A 2 27.47 23.35 -10.88
N LEU A 3 27.16 22.90 -12.10
CA LEU A 3 28.13 22.24 -12.98
C LEU A 3 29.25 23.18 -13.42
N ASP A 4 28.93 24.45 -13.67
CA ASP A 4 29.91 25.46 -14.08
C ASP A 4 30.91 25.72 -12.95
N LEU A 5 30.43 25.85 -11.71
CA LEU A 5 31.27 26.01 -10.51
C LEU A 5 32.13 24.77 -10.25
N HIS A 6 31.59 23.57 -10.51
CA HIS A 6 32.37 22.33 -10.43
C HIS A 6 33.45 22.27 -11.52
N GLY A 7 33.16 22.72 -12.74
CA GLY A 7 34.15 22.84 -13.83
C GLY A 7 35.25 23.85 -13.56
N GLN A 8 35.00 24.85 -12.71
CA GLN A 8 36.01 25.80 -12.21
C GLN A 8 36.92 25.20 -11.11
N GLY A 9 36.71 23.95 -10.70
CA GLY A 9 37.53 23.25 -9.70
C GLY A 9 37.16 23.57 -8.25
N LEU A 10 36.00 24.19 -7.99
CA LEU A 10 35.55 24.47 -6.63
C LEU A 10 35.13 23.19 -5.90
N SER A 11 35.43 23.13 -4.60
CA SER A 11 35.01 21.99 -3.77
C SER A 11 33.49 21.97 -3.56
N VAL A 12 32.92 20.77 -3.39
CA VAL A 12 31.48 20.57 -3.12
C VAL A 12 30.98 21.44 -1.95
N SER A 13 31.78 21.59 -0.89
CA SER A 13 31.45 22.44 0.26
C SER A 13 31.42 23.94 -0.07
N ALA A 14 32.29 24.40 -0.97
CA ALA A 14 32.30 25.78 -1.43
C ALA A 14 31.07 26.07 -2.32
N ILE A 15 30.77 25.15 -3.23
CA ILE A 15 29.60 25.20 -4.12
C ILE A 15 28.29 25.17 -3.32
N ALA A 16 28.24 24.46 -2.19
CA ALA A 16 27.06 24.43 -1.32
C ALA A 16 26.80 25.79 -0.61
N ARG A 17 27.86 26.50 -0.23
CA ARG A 17 27.78 27.74 0.56
C ARG A 17 27.30 28.96 -0.24
N GLN A 18 27.70 29.08 -1.51
CA GLN A 18 27.33 30.21 -2.38
C GLN A 18 25.81 30.33 -2.62
N PRO A 19 25.11 29.27 -3.08
CA PRO A 19 23.68 29.28 -3.33
C PRO A 19 22.83 28.84 -2.12
N GLY A 20 23.45 28.46 -1.00
CA GLY A 20 22.73 27.94 0.19
C GLY A 20 22.11 26.56 -0.01
N LEU A 21 22.71 25.71 -0.85
CA LEU A 21 22.23 24.36 -1.14
C LEU A 21 22.87 23.33 -0.22
N ASP A 22 22.14 22.24 0.06
CA ASP A 22 22.70 21.11 0.80
C ASP A 22 23.77 20.39 -0.03
N GLN A 23 24.86 19.94 0.61
CA GLN A 23 25.97 19.27 -0.06
C GLN A 23 25.52 17.98 -0.78
N LYS A 24 24.47 17.30 -0.28
CA LYS A 24 23.88 16.13 -0.95
C LYS A 24 23.28 16.49 -2.32
N THR A 25 22.67 17.68 -2.41
CA THR A 25 22.05 18.18 -3.63
C THR A 25 23.14 18.52 -4.65
N VAL A 26 24.21 19.17 -4.21
CA VAL A 26 25.36 19.46 -5.08
C VAL A 26 25.96 18.16 -5.65
N ARG A 27 26.16 17.12 -4.82
CA ARG A 27 26.66 15.82 -5.28
C ARG A 27 25.71 15.15 -6.29
N ALA A 28 24.42 15.15 -6.01
CA ALA A 28 23.42 14.58 -6.93
C ALA A 28 23.43 15.30 -8.29
N TYR A 29 23.46 16.63 -8.29
CA TYR A 29 23.48 17.42 -9.53
C TYR A 29 24.78 17.24 -10.33
N ILE A 30 25.94 17.07 -9.67
CA ILE A 30 27.20 16.75 -10.36
C ILE A 30 27.12 15.36 -11.01
N ALA A 31 26.50 14.39 -10.33
CA ALA A 31 26.37 13.01 -10.83
C ALA A 31 25.33 12.88 -11.95
N GLU A 32 24.20 13.60 -11.87
CA GLU A 32 23.13 13.63 -12.87
C GLU A 32 23.53 14.46 -14.11
N GLY A 33 24.45 15.42 -13.94
CA GLY A 33 24.99 16.22 -15.04
C GLY A 33 23.99 17.24 -15.57
N LEU A 34 23.96 17.39 -16.90
CA LEU A 34 23.11 18.36 -17.61
C LEU A 34 21.63 17.97 -17.66
N GLU A 35 21.29 16.74 -17.28
CA GLU A 35 19.91 16.30 -17.16
C GLU A 35 19.29 16.92 -15.91
N ALA A 36 18.16 17.61 -16.09
CA ALA A 36 17.42 18.15 -14.95
C ALA A 36 16.85 16.99 -14.11
N PRO A 37 16.80 17.10 -12.78
CA PRO A 37 16.17 16.07 -11.95
C PRO A 37 14.70 15.89 -12.33
N VAL A 38 14.39 14.84 -13.09
CA VAL A 38 13.02 14.54 -13.49
C VAL A 38 12.35 13.76 -12.37
N TYR A 39 11.28 14.32 -11.81
CA TYR A 39 10.45 13.60 -10.85
C TYR A 39 9.85 12.36 -11.52
N LYS A 40 10.32 11.17 -11.12
CA LYS A 40 9.78 9.91 -11.65
C LYS A 40 8.31 9.78 -11.24
N LYS A 41 7.45 9.44 -12.21
CA LYS A 41 6.06 9.07 -11.91
C LYS A 41 6.08 7.94 -10.88
N ARG A 42 5.39 8.14 -9.76
CA ARG A 42 5.29 7.15 -8.69
C ARG A 42 4.74 5.84 -9.27
N ALA A 43 5.40 4.73 -8.97
CA ALA A 43 4.88 3.41 -9.32
C ALA A 43 3.47 3.24 -8.73
N ALA A 44 2.55 2.70 -9.53
CA ALA A 44 1.20 2.42 -9.05
C ALA A 44 1.30 1.38 -7.93
N ARG A 45 0.90 1.78 -6.71
CA ARG A 45 0.78 0.87 -5.58
C ARG A 45 -0.58 0.19 -5.67
N PRO A 46 -0.69 -1.12 -5.40
CA PRO A 46 -1.97 -1.78 -5.37
C PRO A 46 -2.91 -1.06 -4.39
N GLY A 47 -4.09 -0.68 -4.87
CA GLY A 47 -5.16 -0.11 -4.09
C GLY A 47 -5.97 -1.18 -3.37
N ILE A 48 -6.80 -0.75 -2.41
CA ILE A 48 -7.68 -1.66 -1.65
C ILE A 48 -8.64 -2.44 -2.57
N VAL A 49 -9.02 -1.83 -3.71
CA VAL A 49 -9.95 -2.40 -4.68
C VAL A 49 -9.32 -3.55 -5.49
N ASP A 50 -8.00 -3.52 -5.68
CA ASP A 50 -7.29 -4.49 -6.54
C ASP A 50 -7.43 -5.91 -6.00
N HIS A 51 -7.52 -6.07 -4.67
CA HIS A 51 -7.81 -7.35 -4.02
C HIS A 51 -9.16 -7.97 -4.42
N PHE A 52 -10.12 -7.15 -4.85
CA PHE A 52 -11.46 -7.57 -5.23
C PHE A 52 -11.70 -7.50 -6.75
N GLU A 53 -10.67 -7.21 -7.55
CA GLU A 53 -10.83 -6.93 -8.98
C GLU A 53 -11.50 -8.09 -9.74
N ALA A 54 -11.07 -9.32 -9.48
CA ALA A 54 -11.65 -10.51 -10.09
C ALA A 54 -13.14 -10.65 -9.77
N TYR A 55 -13.50 -10.50 -8.49
CA TYR A 55 -14.88 -10.57 -8.01
C TYR A 55 -15.76 -9.48 -8.62
N LEU A 56 -15.22 -8.26 -8.73
CA LEU A 56 -15.94 -7.12 -9.31
C LEU A 56 -16.20 -7.32 -10.80
N ARG A 57 -15.22 -7.80 -11.56
CA ARG A 57 -15.38 -8.06 -13.00
C ARG A 57 -16.42 -9.14 -13.28
N GLU A 58 -16.38 -10.24 -12.53
CA GLU A 58 -17.37 -11.31 -12.65
C GLU A 58 -18.79 -10.81 -12.34
N ARG A 59 -18.94 -10.00 -11.29
CA ARG A 59 -20.24 -9.42 -10.90
C ARG A 59 -20.78 -8.43 -11.93
N LEU A 60 -19.92 -7.60 -12.51
CA LEU A 60 -20.31 -6.65 -13.55
C LEU A 60 -20.72 -7.37 -14.85
N ALA A 61 -20.03 -8.47 -15.20
CA ALA A 61 -20.40 -9.29 -16.35
C ALA A 61 -21.77 -9.98 -16.16
N ALA A 62 -22.03 -10.51 -14.96
CA ALA A 62 -23.30 -11.18 -14.66
C ALA A 62 -24.50 -10.22 -14.58
N TYR A 63 -24.28 -8.98 -14.11
CA TYR A 63 -25.35 -8.02 -13.91
C TYR A 63 -24.90 -6.60 -14.26
N PRO A 64 -24.98 -6.21 -15.54
CA PRO A 64 -24.49 -4.90 -16.01
C PRO A 64 -25.31 -3.71 -15.49
N ALA A 65 -26.54 -3.93 -15.03
CA ALA A 65 -27.42 -2.89 -14.48
C ALA A 65 -27.21 -2.61 -12.98
N LEU A 66 -26.17 -3.18 -12.34
CA LEU A 66 -25.92 -2.99 -10.92
C LEU A 66 -25.49 -1.55 -10.60
N THR A 67 -26.11 -0.98 -9.56
CA THR A 67 -25.65 0.29 -9.00
C THR A 67 -24.35 0.12 -8.22
N THR A 68 -23.51 1.15 -8.23
CA THR A 68 -22.22 1.19 -7.50
C THR A 68 -22.39 0.92 -6.00
N VAL A 69 -23.50 1.38 -5.40
CA VAL A 69 -23.86 1.11 -4.00
C VAL A 69 -24.04 -0.38 -3.76
N ARG A 70 -24.81 -1.07 -4.62
CA ARG A 70 -25.09 -2.50 -4.48
C ARG A 70 -23.83 -3.34 -4.69
N LEU A 71 -23.00 -2.95 -5.64
CA LEU A 71 -21.71 -3.60 -5.91
C LEU A 71 -20.77 -3.50 -4.70
N SER A 72 -20.62 -2.30 -4.11
CA SER A 72 -19.77 -2.09 -2.93
C SER A 72 -20.22 -2.88 -1.69
N LEU A 73 -21.53 -3.05 -1.51
CA LEU A 73 -22.08 -3.86 -0.43
C LEU A 73 -21.77 -5.35 -0.65
N SER A 74 -21.88 -5.79 -1.91
CA SER A 74 -21.55 -7.16 -2.30
C SER A 74 -20.09 -7.49 -2.00
N SER A 75 -19.16 -6.60 -2.36
CA SER A 75 -17.73 -6.76 -2.09
C SER A 75 -17.43 -6.77 -0.58
N ARG A 76 -18.15 -5.98 0.22
CA ARG A 76 -18.03 -6.04 1.69
C ARG A 76 -18.48 -7.37 2.28
N LYS A 77 -19.56 -7.97 1.76
CA LYS A 77 -20.02 -9.31 2.17
C LYS A 77 -19.04 -10.41 1.75
N ALA A 78 -18.45 -10.28 0.56
CA ALA A 78 -17.38 -11.16 0.10
C ALA A 78 -16.13 -11.02 1.00
N ALA A 79 -15.77 -9.80 1.41
CA ALA A 79 -14.67 -9.56 2.33
C ALA A 79 -14.91 -10.16 3.73
N SER A 80 -16.14 -10.13 4.25
CA SER A 80 -16.45 -10.73 5.57
C SER A 80 -16.37 -12.26 5.56
N SER A 81 -16.74 -12.90 4.43
CA SER A 81 -16.63 -14.36 4.26
C SER A 81 -15.20 -14.81 3.92
N ALA A 82 -14.45 -13.97 3.20
CA ALA A 82 -13.02 -14.16 2.98
C ALA A 82 -12.21 -13.91 4.26
N ALA A 83 -12.59 -12.97 5.13
CA ALA A 83 -11.92 -12.76 6.42
C ALA A 83 -12.02 -13.99 7.33
N THR A 84 -13.14 -14.72 7.30
CA THR A 84 -13.26 -16.03 7.96
C THR A 84 -12.37 -17.10 7.32
N ALA A 85 -12.19 -17.07 5.99
CA ALA A 85 -11.29 -18.00 5.28
C ALA A 85 -9.80 -17.67 5.53
N SER A 86 -9.40 -16.40 5.47
CA SER A 86 -8.03 -15.96 5.80
C SER A 86 -7.66 -16.23 7.25
N TYR A 87 -8.62 -16.08 8.18
CA TYR A 87 -8.42 -16.41 9.59
C TYR A 87 -8.31 -17.94 9.82
N ALA A 88 -9.04 -18.75 9.04
CA ALA A 88 -8.92 -20.21 9.05
C ALA A 88 -7.60 -20.71 8.43
N ILE A 89 -7.15 -20.10 7.32
CA ILE A 89 -5.84 -20.39 6.69
C ILE A 89 -4.70 -19.98 7.62
N ALA A 90 -4.81 -18.83 8.30
CA ALA A 90 -3.86 -18.42 9.33
C ALA A 90 -3.81 -19.43 10.47
N CYS A 91 -4.96 -19.90 10.99
CA CYS A 91 -5.01 -20.94 12.02
C CYS A 91 -4.45 -22.30 11.56
N ALA A 92 -4.60 -22.68 10.29
CA ALA A 92 -4.10 -23.94 9.76
C ALA A 92 -2.56 -23.99 9.65
N ASN A 93 -1.91 -22.82 9.46
CA ASN A 93 -0.45 -22.69 9.45
C ASN A 93 0.17 -22.43 10.83
N CYS A 94 -0.65 -22.17 11.86
CA CYS A 94 -0.21 -22.14 13.24
C CYS A 94 -0.15 -23.59 13.73
N GLY A 95 1.04 -24.17 13.92
CA GLY A 95 1.22 -25.53 14.47
C GLY A 95 0.77 -25.71 15.93
N LEU A 96 -0.45 -25.28 16.27
CA LEU A 96 -1.07 -25.36 17.59
C LEU A 96 -1.74 -26.73 17.79
N PRO A 97 -1.57 -27.39 18.95
CA PRO A 97 -2.24 -28.65 19.24
C PRO A 97 -3.76 -28.47 19.30
N SER A 98 -4.49 -29.47 18.78
CA SER A 98 -5.93 -29.46 18.47
C SER A 98 -6.86 -29.03 19.62
N ARG A 99 -6.43 -29.14 20.89
CA ARG A 99 -7.22 -28.69 22.06
C ARG A 99 -7.28 -27.17 22.25
N GLN A 100 -6.37 -26.39 21.67
CA GLN A 100 -6.34 -24.92 21.81
C GLN A 100 -7.02 -24.16 20.65
N LEU A 101 -7.24 -24.82 19.51
CA LEU A 101 -7.84 -24.22 18.32
C LEU A 101 -9.28 -23.76 18.56
N LEU A 102 -10.10 -24.54 19.28
CA LEU A 102 -11.50 -24.20 19.54
C LEU A 102 -11.64 -22.92 20.39
N LYS A 103 -10.76 -22.72 21.38
CA LYS A 103 -10.74 -21.50 22.21
C LYS A 103 -10.26 -20.29 21.40
N CYS A 104 -9.28 -20.47 20.51
CA CYS A 104 -8.73 -19.39 19.67
C CYS A 104 -9.71 -18.90 18.60
N VAL A 105 -10.44 -19.81 17.96
CA VAL A 105 -11.47 -19.46 16.97
C VAL A 105 -12.64 -18.73 17.65
N LEU A 106 -13.08 -19.21 18.82
CA LEU A 106 -14.21 -18.61 19.54
C LEU A 106 -13.88 -17.21 20.09
N THR A 107 -12.68 -16.96 20.63
CA THR A 107 -12.30 -15.64 21.13
C THR A 107 -12.19 -14.60 20.00
N LEU A 108 -11.67 -14.98 18.84
CA LEU A 108 -11.53 -14.06 17.71
C LEU A 108 -12.85 -13.81 16.96
N GLN A 109 -13.75 -14.80 16.94
CA GLN A 109 -15.13 -14.60 16.49
C GLN A 109 -15.94 -13.70 17.45
N GLN A 110 -15.67 -13.74 18.76
CA GLN A 110 -16.27 -12.84 19.76
C GLN A 110 -15.78 -11.39 19.65
N VAL A 111 -14.48 -11.18 19.43
CA VAL A 111 -13.89 -9.83 19.27
C VAL A 111 -14.42 -9.15 18.01
N SER A 112 -14.58 -9.88 16.90
CA SER A 112 -15.11 -9.33 15.64
C SER A 112 -16.59 -8.93 15.76
N ARG A 113 -17.42 -9.74 16.45
CA ARG A 113 -18.83 -9.39 16.76
C ARG A 113 -18.95 -8.14 17.64
N ARG A 114 -18.11 -7.98 18.67
CA ARG A 114 -18.11 -6.79 19.54
C ARG A 114 -17.67 -5.52 18.82
N LYS A 115 -16.78 -5.63 17.82
CA LYS A 115 -16.30 -4.49 17.02
C LYS A 115 -17.37 -3.99 16.03
N LEU A 116 -18.16 -4.90 15.47
CA LEU A 116 -19.30 -4.58 14.58
C LEU A 116 -20.47 -3.93 15.35
N LEU A 117 -20.74 -4.35 16.58
CA LEU A 117 -21.82 -3.78 17.42
C LEU A 117 -21.51 -2.38 18.00
N ARG A 118 -20.25 -1.90 17.92
CA ARG A 118 -19.83 -0.55 18.35
C ARG A 118 -19.81 0.48 17.22
N GLN A 119 -20.13 0.09 15.99
CA GLN A 119 -20.15 0.97 14.81
C GLN A 119 -21.56 1.38 14.38
N VAL A 120 -22.55 1.20 15.26
CA VAL A 120 -23.90 1.78 15.19
C VAL A 120 -24.02 2.80 16.29
#